data_AF-A0A7W6Y4V7-F1
#
_entry.id   AF-A0A7W6Y4V7-F1
#
_cell.length_a   1.000
_cell.length_b   1.000
_cell.length_c   1.000
_cell.angle_alpha   90.00
_cell.angle_beta   90.00
_cell.angle_gamma   90.00
#
_symmetry.space_group_name_H-M   'P 1'
#
loop_
_entity.id
_entity.type
_entity.pdbx_description
1 polymer ?
#
loop_
_entity_poly.entity_id
_entity_poly.type
_entity_poly.pdbx_seq_one_letter_code
_entity_poly.pdbx_strand_id
1 'polypeptide(L)' 'MDDGMTEMFSDADIEILPPAHNTEHEMAICLCCCRQRPNSAIDEDGCGICDECLAP' A
#
# COMPACT_ATOMS: atom_id res chain seq x y z
N MET A 1 -9.86 1.79 -44.68
CA MET A 1 -9.63 1.05 -43.43
C MET A 1 -9.37 2.06 -42.35
N ASP A 2 -10.36 2.32 -41.50
CA ASP A 2 -10.15 2.79 -40.13
C ASP A 2 -11.48 2.72 -39.37
N ASP A 3 -11.36 2.58 -38.06
CA ASP A 3 -12.36 2.86 -37.02
C ASP A 3 -13.37 1.76 -36.64
N GLY A 4 -13.34 1.39 -35.36
CA GLY A 4 -14.39 0.56 -34.76
C GLY A 4 -13.97 -0.45 -33.69
N MET A 5 -12.81 -0.29 -33.03
CA MET A 5 -12.56 -1.01 -31.77
C MET A 5 -12.17 -0.03 -30.67
N THR A 6 -13.11 0.85 -30.35
CA THR A 6 -13.16 1.52 -29.04
C THR A 6 -14.54 1.22 -28.47
N GLU A 7 -14.74 -0.03 -28.08
CA GLU A 7 -15.87 -0.40 -27.24
C GLU A 7 -15.63 0.30 -25.90
N MET A 8 -16.22 1.50 -25.77
CA MET A 8 -16.19 2.28 -24.54
C MET A 8 -17.03 1.52 -23.52
N PHE A 9 -16.38 0.72 -22.68
CA PHE A 9 -17.01 0.12 -21.51
C PHE A 9 -17.64 1.24 -20.68
N SER A 10 -18.91 1.07 -20.31
CA SER A 10 -19.58 2.06 -19.46
C SER A 10 -18.97 1.96 -18.06
N ASP A 11 -18.99 3.06 -17.30
CA ASP A 11 -18.58 3.06 -15.88
C ASP A 11 -19.26 1.94 -15.07
N ALA A 12 -20.50 1.59 -15.43
CA ALA A 12 -21.27 0.50 -14.85
C ALA A 12 -20.74 -0.92 -15.14
N ASP A 13 -19.85 -1.08 -16.11
CA ASP A 13 -19.22 -2.36 -16.47
C ASP A 13 -17.91 -2.62 -15.70
N ILE A 14 -17.45 -1.67 -14.87
CA ILE A 14 -16.21 -1.76 -14.10
C ILE A 14 -16.53 -1.95 -12.62
N GLU A 15 -16.15 -3.10 -12.06
CA GLU A 15 -16.24 -3.37 -10.62
C GLU A 15 -14.87 -3.15 -9.95
N ILE A 16 -14.83 -2.29 -8.92
CA ILE A 16 -13.64 -2.08 -8.09
C ILE A 16 -13.65 -3.11 -6.97
N LEU A 17 -12.80 -4.13 -7.08
CA LEU A 17 -12.61 -5.10 -6.01
C LEU A 17 -11.80 -4.47 -4.86
N PRO A 18 -12.20 -4.66 -3.59
CA PRO A 18 -11.38 -4.25 -2.47
C PRO A 18 -10.06 -5.05 -2.48
N PRO A 19 -8.95 -4.46 -2.00
CA PRO A 19 -7.70 -5.20 -1.85
C PRO A 19 -7.91 -6.41 -0.94
N ALA A 20 -7.17 -7.49 -1.20
CA ALA A 20 -7.20 -8.67 -0.35
C ALA A 20 -6.90 -8.26 1.10
N HIS A 21 -7.79 -8.61 2.02
CA HIS A 21 -7.58 -8.44 3.45
C HIS A 21 -6.51 -9.41 3.93
N ASN A 22 -5.25 -9.07 3.69
CA ASN A 22 -4.14 -9.72 4.34
C ASN A 22 -4.10 -9.18 5.78
N THR A 23 -4.72 -9.90 6.71
CA THR A 23 -4.58 -9.69 8.17
C THR A 23 -3.18 -10.05 8.68
N GLU A 24 -2.20 -10.22 7.80
CA GLU A 24 -0.83 -10.26 8.24
C GLU A 24 -0.52 -8.87 8.81
N HIS A 25 -0.30 -8.81 10.11
CA HIS A 25 0.33 -7.65 10.73
C HIS A 25 1.71 -7.55 10.09
N GLU A 26 1.79 -6.84 8.94
CA GLU A 26 3.01 -6.69 8.18
C GLU A 26 4.08 -6.16 9.14
N MET A 27 5.07 -6.99 9.44
CA MET A 27 6.18 -6.58 10.28
C MET A 27 7.26 -6.02 9.36
N ALA A 28 7.68 -4.79 9.62
CA ALA A 28 8.75 -4.13 8.92
C ALA A 28 9.95 -3.94 9.85
N ILE A 29 11.15 -3.95 9.26
CA ILE A 29 12.39 -3.73 10.00
C ILE A 29 12.71 -2.24 9.94
N CYS A 30 12.85 -1.61 11.11
CA CYS A 30 13.26 -0.21 11.19
C CYS A 30 14.70 -0.05 10.70
N LEU A 31 14.93 0.86 9.73
CA LEU A 31 16.26 1.12 9.17
C LEU A 31 17.21 1.84 10.15
N CYS A 32 16.69 2.48 11.18
CA CYS A 32 17.50 3.19 12.18
C CYS A 32 18.05 2.25 13.27
N CYS A 33 17.19 1.42 13.87
CA CYS A 33 17.56 0.56 15.00
C CYS A 33 17.58 -0.95 14.67
N CYS A 34 17.29 -1.33 13.43
CA CYS A 34 17.25 -2.70 12.93
C CYS A 34 16.29 -3.63 13.69
N ARG A 35 15.28 -3.09 14.37
CA ARG A 35 14.28 -3.86 15.10
C ARG A 35 13.05 -4.13 14.24
N GLN A 36 12.46 -5.31 14.37
CA GLN A 36 11.15 -5.61 13.81
C GLN A 36 10.06 -4.84 14.56
N ARG A 37 9.22 -4.15 13.79
CA ARG A 37 8.09 -3.34 14.26
C ARG A 37 6.87 -3.63 13.39
N PRO A 38 5.65 -3.48 13.92
CA PRO A 38 4.48 -3.50 13.06
C PRO A 38 4.57 -2.36 12.05
N ASN A 39 4.09 -2.58 10.83
CA ASN A 39 3.97 -1.59 9.76
C ASN A 39 3.26 -0.32 10.29
N SER A 40 2.21 -0.48 11.10
CA SER A 40 1.52 0.65 11.75
C SER A 40 2.37 1.49 12.71
N ALA A 41 3.55 1.02 13.12
CA ALA A 41 4.51 1.78 13.93
C ALA A 41 5.75 2.21 13.13
N ILE A 42 5.78 1.94 11.83
CA ILE A 42 6.73 2.46 10.87
C ILE A 42 6.10 3.69 10.22
N ASP A 43 6.95 4.68 9.99
CA ASP A 43 6.64 5.93 9.32
C ASP A 43 5.90 5.75 8.00
N GLU A 44 4.74 6.40 7.88
CA GLU A 44 3.83 6.30 6.72
C GLU A 44 4.40 6.95 5.46
N ASP A 45 5.36 7.88 5.59
CA ASP A 45 6.08 8.48 4.47
C ASP A 45 7.06 7.50 3.79
N GLY A 46 7.18 6.26 4.32
CA GLY A 46 7.91 5.17 3.68
C GLY A 46 9.42 5.23 3.89
N CYS A 47 9.90 6.04 4.83
CA CYS A 47 11.32 6.05 5.20
C CYS A 47 11.76 4.76 5.92
N GLY A 48 10.81 3.92 6.35
CA GLY A 48 11.12 2.65 7.02
C GLY A 48 11.71 2.86 8.43
N ILE A 49 11.43 4.00 9.07
CA ILE A 49 11.89 4.31 10.43
C ILE A 49 10.69 4.17 11.38
N CYS A 50 10.91 3.62 12.58
CA CYS A 50 9.83 3.51 13.56
C CYS A 50 9.59 4.80 14.33
N ASP A 51 8.37 4.99 14.82
CA ASP A 51 7.93 6.16 15.59
C ASP A 51 8.86 6.49 16.77
N GLU A 52 9.35 5.46 17.49
CA GLU A 52 10.32 5.61 18.58
C GLU A 52 11.65 6.25 18.17
N CYS A 53 12.09 6.06 16.91
CA CYS A 53 13.33 6.64 16.39
C CYS A 53 13.10 8.03 15.79
N LEU A 54 11.85 8.39 15.50
CA LEU A 54 11.44 9.71 15.04
C LEU A 54 11.08 10.65 16.20
N ALA A 55 10.77 10.10 17.37
CA ALA A 55 10.56 10.86 18.59
C ALA A 55 11.79 11.75 18.91
N PRO A 56 11.57 12.98 19.40
CA PRO A 56 12.63 13.96 19.68
C PRO A 56 13.58 13.55 20.82
#